data_AF-A0A7V6KUT0-F1
#
_entry.id   AF-A0A7V6KUT0-F1
#
_cell.length_a   1.000
_cell.length_b   1.000
_cell.length_c   1.000
_cell.angle_alpha   90.00
_cell.angle_beta   90.00
_cell.angle_gamma   90.00
#
_symmetry.space_group_name_H-M   'P 1'
#
loop_
_entity.id
_entity.type
_entity.pdbx_description
1 polymer ?
#
loop_
_entity_poly.entity_id
_entity_poly.type
_entity_poly.pdbx_seq_one_letter_code
_entity_poly.pdbx_strand_id
1 'polypeptide(L)'
;MMKAKSLIVLVVALLAGCASTKPDPNLPEWVKNRVSDPYYYIGVGYAPKEKNSTAHYDYASKAALNDLATEISVNVDASTLLVTVDTDKQTKDNLSSIIQSRVRQDIEGYEKVASYENRQGYWIYYRLSKSQYAATQAQKRQLATNKADDYYATAVEAERRKEIKAAIIAYAKALDAVKAYFNDNITIVSEGKSISLIPAAHTKIYDLLNSIDIAPLQNSIICNIGDGISEKDLGCKVTMHGEPIAQFPIAVNYSERAISTTSLHTDNKGKIAFSIPYIRSKKPTETVTFNIDKNAILLESAVDFTIRRWLSATPTKTAIVEIIIQKPNIYITSDERNFDVPVTQNNLKTAFHTFLVKDGYSVAQSPEDADCILNIKARTMQKSFGNGMYTAALNVQITLSKKGKIIYNRNLGEIKGVQLTPKQAGLEAYKEAVRQVEVRLYRELQEALYK
;
A
#
# COMPACT_ATOMS: atom_id res chain seq x y z
N MET A 1 41.83 -65.98 -19.77
CA MET A 1 42.07 -66.96 -20.86
C MET A 1 41.14 -66.68 -22.03
N MET A 2 41.65 -66.93 -23.22
CA MET A 2 41.20 -66.53 -24.57
C MET A 2 39.82 -67.07 -25.04
N LYS A 3 39.22 -66.26 -25.94
CA LYS A 3 38.52 -66.59 -27.22
C LYS A 3 37.20 -67.38 -27.13
N ALA A 4 36.06 -66.74 -27.42
CA ALA A 4 35.47 -66.44 -28.74
C ALA A 4 34.80 -67.64 -29.43
N LYS A 5 33.50 -67.51 -29.76
CA LYS A 5 32.94 -67.83 -31.08
C LYS A 5 31.48 -67.37 -31.21
N SER A 6 31.22 -66.84 -32.40
CA SER A 6 30.00 -66.24 -32.93
C SER A 6 28.90 -67.28 -33.20
N LEU A 7 27.63 -66.89 -33.04
CA LEU A 7 26.54 -67.50 -33.81
C LEU A 7 25.39 -66.51 -34.04
N ILE A 8 25.21 -66.18 -35.31
CA ILE A 8 24.10 -65.44 -35.91
C ILE A 8 22.81 -66.27 -35.77
N VAL A 9 21.75 -65.70 -35.20
CA VAL A 9 20.38 -66.25 -35.33
C VAL A 9 19.40 -65.10 -35.61
N LEU A 10 19.08 -64.98 -36.90
CA LEU A 10 17.74 -64.83 -37.48
C LEU A 10 16.65 -64.18 -36.60
N VAL A 11 16.47 -62.88 -36.78
CA VAL A 11 15.28 -62.11 -36.37
C VAL A 11 14.15 -62.39 -37.36
N VAL A 12 13.21 -63.26 -37.00
CA VAL A 12 11.89 -63.36 -37.63
C VAL A 12 10.83 -63.67 -36.57
N ALA A 13 9.72 -62.93 -36.64
CA ALA A 13 8.42 -63.17 -36.02
C ALA A 13 8.24 -62.85 -34.52
N LEU A 14 7.82 -61.62 -34.26
CA LEU A 14 6.61 -61.33 -33.47
C LEU A 14 6.01 -60.00 -33.94
N LEU A 15 5.43 -60.07 -35.14
CA LEU A 15 4.38 -59.16 -35.57
C LEU A 15 3.11 -59.53 -34.79
N ALA A 16 2.76 -58.70 -33.80
CA ALA A 16 1.41 -58.67 -33.26
C ALA A 16 1.06 -57.23 -32.89
N GLY A 17 0.15 -56.64 -33.68
CA GLY A 17 -0.82 -55.68 -33.13
C GLY A 17 -0.53 -54.19 -33.25
N CYS A 18 -0.29 -53.67 -34.45
CA CYS A 18 -0.80 -52.33 -34.80
C CYS A 18 -2.08 -52.52 -35.59
N ALA A 19 -3.21 -52.62 -34.88
CA ALA A 19 -4.52 -52.49 -35.49
C ALA A 19 -4.66 -51.04 -36.00
N SER A 20 -4.32 -50.84 -37.27
CA SER A 20 -4.71 -49.67 -38.03
C SER A 20 -6.24 -49.60 -38.02
N THR A 21 -6.79 -48.72 -37.18
CA THR A 21 -8.19 -48.30 -37.28
C THR A 21 -8.39 -47.73 -38.67
N LYS A 22 -9.04 -48.49 -39.57
CA LYS A 22 -9.49 -47.96 -40.85
C LYS A 22 -10.34 -46.72 -40.54
N PRO A 23 -10.08 -45.56 -41.18
CA PRO A 23 -10.95 -44.40 -41.01
C PRO A 23 -12.36 -44.81 -41.41
N ASP A 24 -13.33 -44.52 -40.55
CA ASP A 24 -14.73 -44.85 -40.76
C ASP A 24 -15.18 -44.32 -42.15
N PRO A 25 -15.56 -45.19 -43.10
CA PRO A 25 -15.87 -44.76 -44.46
C PRO A 25 -17.03 -43.77 -44.51
N ASN A 26 -17.89 -43.75 -43.49
CA ASN A 26 -19.05 -42.88 -43.37
C ASN A 26 -18.77 -41.54 -42.68
N LEU A 27 -17.52 -41.22 -42.34
CA LEU A 27 -17.14 -39.90 -41.83
C LEU A 27 -17.57 -38.80 -42.83
N PRO A 28 -18.31 -37.77 -42.39
CA PRO A 28 -18.69 -36.66 -43.26
C PRO A 28 -17.47 -35.93 -43.82
N GLU A 29 -17.64 -35.33 -44.99
CA GLU A 29 -16.56 -34.62 -45.70
C GLU A 29 -15.96 -33.48 -44.87
N TRP A 30 -16.78 -32.74 -44.12
CA TRP A 30 -16.35 -31.66 -43.22
C TRP A 30 -15.52 -32.15 -42.02
N VAL A 31 -15.52 -33.45 -41.72
CA VAL A 31 -14.64 -34.08 -40.73
C VAL A 31 -13.35 -34.59 -41.38
N LYS A 32 -13.43 -35.04 -42.64
CA LYS A 32 -12.29 -35.57 -43.40
C LYS A 32 -11.35 -34.47 -43.90
N ASN A 33 -11.91 -33.35 -44.35
CA ASN A 33 -11.19 -32.20 -44.89
C ASN A 33 -11.64 -30.94 -44.15
N ARG A 34 -10.69 -30.13 -43.68
CA ARG A 34 -11.02 -28.81 -43.12
C ARG A 34 -11.55 -27.93 -44.25
N VAL A 35 -12.85 -27.65 -44.21
CA VAL A 35 -13.48 -26.71 -45.13
C VAL A 35 -13.02 -25.31 -44.74
N SER A 36 -12.42 -24.57 -45.66
CA SER A 36 -12.18 -23.13 -45.49
C SER A 36 -13.28 -22.39 -46.22
N ASP A 37 -13.90 -21.42 -45.56
CA ASP A 37 -14.95 -20.61 -46.14
C ASP A 37 -14.55 -19.13 -46.13
N PRO A 38 -14.63 -18.41 -47.27
CA PRO A 38 -14.30 -17.00 -47.31
C PRO A 38 -15.25 -16.14 -46.46
N TYR A 39 -16.50 -16.56 -46.25
CA TYR A 39 -17.55 -15.83 -45.55
C TYR A 39 -17.75 -16.27 -44.10
N TYR A 40 -17.31 -17.47 -43.72
CA TYR A 40 -17.50 -18.02 -42.38
C TYR A 40 -16.18 -18.41 -41.71
N TYR A 41 -16.07 -18.16 -40.41
CA TYR A 41 -15.14 -18.86 -39.54
C TYR A 41 -15.72 -20.22 -39.17
N ILE A 42 -14.89 -21.25 -39.15
CA ILE A 42 -15.30 -22.64 -38.94
C ILE A 42 -14.63 -23.19 -37.68
N GLY A 43 -15.39 -23.96 -36.89
CA GLY A 43 -14.85 -24.70 -35.75
C GLY A 43 -15.40 -26.12 -35.73
N VAL A 44 -14.50 -27.10 -35.70
CA VAL A 44 -14.85 -28.52 -35.65
C VAL A 44 -14.32 -29.13 -34.36
N GLY A 45 -15.21 -29.75 -33.59
CA GLY A 45 -14.87 -30.36 -32.31
C GLY A 45 -15.16 -31.85 -32.32
N TYR A 46 -14.30 -32.61 -31.64
CA TYR A 46 -14.44 -34.04 -31.42
C TYR A 46 -14.35 -34.36 -29.94
N ALA A 47 -15.18 -35.29 -29.47
CA ALA A 47 -14.98 -35.94 -28.17
C ALA A 47 -15.26 -37.44 -28.24
N PRO A 48 -14.42 -38.27 -27.60
CA PRO A 48 -14.66 -39.70 -27.53
C PRO A 48 -15.86 -40.01 -26.63
N LYS A 49 -16.56 -41.10 -26.93
CA LYS A 49 -17.63 -41.58 -26.06
C LYS A 49 -17.07 -42.28 -24.84
N GLU A 50 -17.48 -41.81 -23.67
CA GLU A 50 -17.23 -42.48 -22.41
C GLU A 50 -18.40 -43.40 -22.05
N LYS A 51 -18.12 -44.56 -21.45
CA LYS A 51 -19.18 -45.48 -21.00
C LYS A 51 -20.02 -44.81 -19.92
N ASN A 52 -21.34 -44.85 -20.08
CA ASN A 52 -22.34 -44.31 -19.14
C ASN A 52 -22.26 -42.78 -18.91
N SER A 53 -21.80 -42.00 -19.91
CA SER A 53 -21.74 -40.53 -19.81
C SER A 53 -22.15 -39.84 -21.11
N THR A 54 -22.95 -38.77 -20.99
CA THR A 54 -23.31 -37.86 -22.09
C THR A 54 -22.38 -36.66 -22.20
N ALA A 55 -21.34 -36.57 -21.37
CA ALA A 55 -20.40 -35.44 -21.32
C ALA A 55 -19.65 -35.21 -22.65
N HIS A 56 -19.59 -36.22 -23.51
CA HIS A 56 -18.96 -36.12 -24.83
C HIS A 56 -19.62 -35.05 -25.74
N TYR A 57 -20.92 -34.77 -25.59
CA TYR A 57 -21.58 -33.67 -26.31
C TYR A 57 -21.03 -32.30 -25.90
N ASP A 58 -20.83 -32.10 -24.59
CA ASP A 58 -20.30 -30.85 -24.05
C ASP A 58 -18.81 -30.69 -24.37
N TYR A 59 -18.03 -31.78 -24.30
CA TYR A 59 -16.62 -31.76 -24.64
C TYR A 59 -16.39 -31.47 -26.12
N ALA A 60 -17.15 -32.08 -27.02
CA ALA A 60 -17.06 -31.78 -28.44
C ALA A 60 -17.49 -30.34 -28.74
N SER A 61 -18.52 -29.83 -28.07
CA SER A 61 -18.94 -28.43 -28.21
C SER A 61 -17.86 -27.46 -27.74
N LYS A 62 -17.23 -27.72 -26.59
CA LYS A 62 -16.09 -26.94 -26.09
C LYS A 62 -14.89 -27.01 -27.05
N ALA A 63 -14.60 -28.18 -27.61
CA ALA A 63 -13.54 -28.36 -28.60
C ALA A 63 -13.81 -27.58 -29.88
N ALA A 64 -15.05 -27.58 -30.39
CA ALA A 64 -15.43 -26.85 -31.59
C ALA A 64 -15.37 -25.32 -31.38
N LEU A 65 -15.79 -24.82 -30.22
CA LEU A 65 -15.67 -23.40 -29.87
C LEU A 65 -14.20 -22.98 -29.71
N ASN A 66 -13.34 -23.88 -29.20
CA ASN A 66 -11.91 -23.63 -29.12
C ASN A 66 -11.25 -23.56 -30.50
N ASP A 67 -11.62 -24.47 -31.40
CA ASP A 67 -11.15 -24.48 -32.78
C ASP A 67 -11.60 -23.22 -33.54
N LEU A 68 -12.87 -22.83 -33.37
CA LEU A 68 -13.42 -21.58 -33.90
C LEU A 68 -12.66 -20.34 -33.39
N ALA A 69 -12.37 -20.29 -32.08
CA ALA A 69 -11.60 -19.21 -31.49
C ALA A 69 -10.17 -19.15 -32.03
N THR A 70 -9.56 -20.31 -32.29
CA THR A 70 -8.23 -20.41 -32.91
C THR A 70 -8.26 -19.85 -34.33
N GLU A 71 -9.29 -20.20 -35.12
CA GLU A 71 -9.44 -19.71 -36.50
C GLU A 71 -9.63 -18.19 -36.57
N ILE A 72 -10.47 -17.63 -35.70
CA ILE A 72 -10.66 -16.17 -35.59
C ILE A 72 -9.33 -15.50 -35.20
N SER A 73 -8.63 -16.04 -34.19
CA SER A 73 -7.38 -15.45 -33.69
C SER A 73 -6.29 -15.39 -34.76
N VAL A 74 -6.12 -16.46 -35.55
CA VAL A 74 -5.14 -16.48 -36.66
C VAL A 74 -5.47 -15.43 -37.72
N ASN A 75 -6.74 -15.21 -38.03
CA ASN A 75 -7.17 -14.18 -38.98
C ASN A 75 -6.99 -12.75 -38.44
N VAL A 76 -7.21 -12.53 -37.14
CA VAL A 76 -6.97 -11.25 -36.46
C VAL A 76 -5.47 -10.95 -36.37
N ASP A 77 -4.64 -11.93 -36.03
CA ASP A 77 -3.18 -11.81 -36.00
C ASP A 77 -2.61 -11.46 -37.39
N ALA A 78 -3.16 -12.05 -38.46
CA ALA A 78 -2.76 -11.76 -39.84
C ALA A 78 -3.17 -10.37 -40.35
N SER A 79 -4.21 -9.75 -39.77
CA SER A 79 -4.66 -8.39 -40.10
C SER A 79 -4.00 -7.31 -39.23
N THR A 80 -3.32 -7.70 -38.14
CA THR A 80 -2.57 -6.80 -37.25
C THR A 80 -1.07 -6.81 -37.59
N LEU A 81 -0.74 -6.63 -38.87
CA LEU A 81 0.64 -6.50 -39.36
C LEU A 81 1.01 -5.01 -39.45
N LEU A 82 1.24 -4.35 -38.31
CA LEU A 82 1.97 -3.06 -38.21
C LEU A 82 2.14 -2.62 -36.75
N VAL A 83 2.92 -3.35 -35.95
CA VAL A 83 3.63 -2.75 -34.81
C VAL A 83 5.02 -3.38 -34.73
N THR A 84 6.00 -2.61 -35.20
CA THR A 84 7.43 -2.81 -34.97
C THR A 84 7.75 -2.74 -33.48
N VAL A 85 8.05 -3.88 -32.84
CA VAL A 85 8.97 -3.99 -31.70
C VAL A 85 9.66 -5.35 -31.77
N ASP A 86 10.97 -5.35 -31.54
CA ASP A 86 11.89 -6.48 -31.67
C ASP A 86 11.40 -7.79 -31.04
N THR A 87 11.68 -8.84 -31.80
CA THR A 87 11.21 -10.22 -31.69
C THR A 87 11.75 -10.96 -30.47
N ASP A 88 10.85 -11.44 -29.61
CA ASP A 88 11.11 -12.59 -28.74
C ASP A 88 10.00 -13.63 -28.91
N LYS A 89 10.36 -14.91 -29.09
CA LYS A 89 9.42 -16.01 -29.40
C LYS A 89 8.40 -16.24 -28.28
N GLN A 90 8.84 -16.04 -27.03
CA GLN A 90 8.00 -16.16 -25.83
C GLN A 90 6.90 -15.09 -25.77
N THR A 91 7.11 -13.92 -26.37
CA THR A 91 6.12 -12.83 -26.41
C THR A 91 4.99 -13.11 -27.41
N LYS A 92 5.31 -13.77 -28.54
CA LYS A 92 4.31 -14.18 -29.53
C LYS A 92 3.36 -15.26 -29.01
N ASP A 93 3.91 -16.30 -28.37
CA ASP A 93 3.11 -17.41 -27.83
C ASP A 93 2.16 -16.93 -26.71
N ASN A 94 2.61 -15.98 -25.88
CA ASN A 94 1.78 -15.34 -24.86
C ASN A 94 0.66 -14.48 -25.47
N LEU A 95 0.95 -13.74 -26.55
CA LEU A 95 -0.02 -12.88 -27.21
C LEU A 95 -1.14 -13.71 -27.88
N SER A 96 -0.78 -14.73 -28.66
CA SER A 96 -1.77 -15.61 -29.31
C SER A 96 -2.64 -16.34 -28.29
N SER A 97 -2.08 -16.75 -27.15
CA SER A 97 -2.84 -17.37 -26.06
C SER A 97 -3.86 -16.41 -25.40
N ILE A 98 -3.47 -15.14 -25.23
CA ILE A 98 -4.36 -14.09 -24.70
C ILE A 98 -5.49 -13.78 -25.69
N ILE A 99 -5.18 -13.66 -26.99
CA ILE A 99 -6.17 -13.39 -28.05
C ILE A 99 -7.18 -14.53 -28.13
N GLN A 100 -6.70 -15.79 -28.18
CA GLN A 100 -7.58 -16.97 -28.18
C GLN A 100 -8.51 -17.01 -26.96
N SER A 101 -8.00 -16.66 -25.78
CA SER A 101 -8.80 -16.61 -24.54
C SER A 101 -9.91 -15.55 -24.62
N ARG A 102 -9.59 -14.33 -25.08
CA ARG A 102 -10.59 -13.25 -25.24
C ARG A 102 -11.64 -13.62 -26.28
N VAL A 103 -11.20 -14.09 -27.44
CA VAL A 103 -12.11 -14.54 -28.50
C VAL A 103 -13.05 -15.62 -27.97
N ARG A 104 -12.54 -16.60 -27.20
CA ARG A 104 -13.38 -17.64 -26.58
C ARG A 104 -14.45 -17.08 -25.63
N GLN A 105 -14.13 -16.02 -24.89
CA GLN A 105 -15.08 -15.35 -23.98
C GLN A 105 -16.13 -14.52 -24.73
N ASP A 106 -15.79 -14.00 -25.92
CA ASP A 106 -16.62 -13.06 -26.69
C ASP A 106 -17.30 -13.68 -27.93
N ILE A 107 -17.16 -14.99 -28.17
CA ILE A 107 -17.83 -15.69 -29.27
C ILE A 107 -19.34 -15.73 -29.01
N GLU A 108 -20.08 -15.02 -29.85
CA GLU A 108 -21.54 -14.96 -29.88
C GLU A 108 -22.02 -15.09 -31.34
N GLY A 109 -23.25 -15.55 -31.55
CA GLY A 109 -23.85 -15.64 -32.89
C GLY A 109 -23.31 -16.77 -33.78
N TYR A 110 -22.65 -17.78 -33.19
CA TYR A 110 -22.24 -18.98 -33.90
C TYR A 110 -23.44 -19.93 -34.11
N GLU A 111 -23.42 -20.67 -35.21
CA GLU A 111 -24.50 -21.58 -35.61
C GLU A 111 -24.00 -23.02 -35.65
N LYS A 112 -24.81 -23.96 -35.14
CA LYS A 112 -24.60 -25.39 -35.35
C LYS A 112 -25.01 -25.77 -36.77
N VAL A 113 -24.05 -26.15 -37.59
CA VAL A 113 -24.29 -26.54 -38.99
C VAL A 113 -24.56 -28.03 -39.10
N ALA A 114 -23.75 -28.84 -38.41
CA ALA A 114 -23.86 -30.29 -38.47
C ALA A 114 -23.35 -30.94 -37.18
N SER A 115 -23.78 -32.18 -36.97
CA SER A 115 -23.15 -33.09 -36.01
C SER A 115 -23.13 -34.50 -36.56
N TYR A 116 -22.12 -35.27 -36.21
CA TYR A 116 -21.97 -36.67 -36.59
C TYR A 116 -21.58 -37.49 -35.38
N GLU A 117 -22.17 -38.67 -35.24
CA GLU A 117 -21.96 -39.53 -34.09
C GLU A 117 -21.74 -40.96 -34.56
N ASN A 118 -20.69 -41.61 -34.07
CA ASN A 118 -20.47 -43.03 -34.32
C ASN A 118 -20.14 -43.76 -33.01
N ARG A 119 -19.59 -44.98 -33.10
CA ARG A 119 -19.21 -45.78 -31.93
C ARG A 119 -18.00 -45.23 -31.17
N GLN A 120 -17.16 -44.43 -31.83
CA GLN A 120 -15.90 -43.92 -31.28
C GLN A 120 -16.10 -42.57 -30.59
N GLY A 121 -16.95 -41.69 -31.12
CA GLY A 121 -17.17 -40.37 -30.56
C GLY A 121 -18.23 -39.54 -31.26
N TYR A 122 -18.25 -38.26 -30.91
CA TYR A 122 -19.16 -37.26 -31.43
C TYR A 122 -18.36 -36.09 -32.01
N TRP A 123 -18.77 -35.65 -33.20
CA TRP A 123 -18.25 -34.50 -33.90
C TRP A 123 -19.35 -33.44 -34.02
N ILE A 124 -18.96 -32.18 -33.86
CA ILE A 124 -19.84 -31.04 -34.07
C ILE A 124 -19.14 -29.97 -34.88
N TYR A 125 -19.91 -29.34 -35.77
CA TYR A 125 -19.46 -28.27 -36.64
C TYR A 125 -20.24 -26.99 -36.33
N TYR A 126 -19.48 -25.98 -35.89
CA TYR A 126 -19.95 -24.60 -35.76
C TYR A 126 -19.40 -23.71 -36.87
N ARG A 127 -20.20 -22.75 -37.30
CA ARG A 127 -19.76 -21.65 -38.16
C ARG A 127 -20.14 -20.30 -37.56
N LEU A 128 -19.38 -19.26 -37.89
CA LEU A 128 -19.67 -17.88 -37.53
C LEU A 128 -19.44 -16.99 -38.76
N SER A 129 -20.44 -16.20 -39.15
CA SER A 129 -20.30 -15.27 -40.27
C SER A 129 -19.24 -14.21 -39.96
N LYS A 130 -18.27 -14.04 -40.86
CA LYS A 130 -17.20 -13.03 -40.69
C LYS A 130 -17.77 -11.60 -40.71
N SER A 131 -18.76 -11.34 -41.56
CA SER A 131 -19.41 -10.02 -41.63
C SER A 131 -20.25 -9.74 -40.40
N GLN A 132 -20.97 -10.74 -39.88
CA GLN A 132 -21.73 -10.61 -38.64
C GLN A 132 -20.80 -10.39 -37.43
N TYR A 133 -19.71 -11.16 -37.34
CA TYR A 133 -18.71 -10.98 -36.30
C TYR A 133 -18.11 -9.57 -36.33
N ALA A 134 -17.69 -9.09 -37.51
CA ALA A 134 -17.17 -7.75 -37.67
C ALA A 134 -18.20 -6.67 -37.30
N ALA A 135 -19.47 -6.84 -37.70
CA ALA A 135 -20.55 -5.93 -37.33
C ALA A 135 -20.80 -5.91 -35.82
N THR A 136 -20.82 -7.07 -35.16
CA THR A 136 -20.96 -7.18 -33.70
C THR A 136 -19.79 -6.52 -32.97
N GLN A 137 -18.55 -6.72 -33.42
CA GLN A 137 -17.37 -6.06 -32.83
C GLN A 137 -17.42 -4.54 -33.03
N ALA A 138 -17.81 -4.07 -34.22
CA ALA A 138 -18.00 -2.65 -34.49
C ALA A 138 -19.12 -2.04 -33.63
N GLN A 139 -20.22 -2.76 -33.41
CA GLN A 139 -21.31 -2.34 -32.53
C GLN A 139 -20.86 -2.26 -31.06
N LYS A 140 -20.17 -3.30 -30.55
CA LYS A 140 -19.61 -3.30 -29.19
C LYS A 140 -18.64 -2.13 -28.99
N ARG A 141 -17.77 -1.89 -29.97
CA ARG A 141 -16.86 -0.73 -29.99
C ARG A 141 -17.63 0.59 -29.99
N GLN A 142 -18.67 0.74 -30.81
CA GLN A 142 -19.45 1.97 -30.86
C GLN A 142 -20.18 2.24 -29.53
N LEU A 143 -20.74 1.21 -28.90
CA LEU A 143 -21.37 1.34 -27.58
C LEU A 143 -20.36 1.75 -26.50
N ALA A 144 -19.17 1.16 -26.52
CA ALA A 144 -18.08 1.55 -25.64
C ALA A 144 -17.65 3.01 -25.86
N THR A 145 -17.49 3.43 -27.12
CA THR A 145 -17.18 4.82 -27.49
C THR A 145 -18.24 5.80 -27.02
N ASN A 146 -19.52 5.51 -27.24
CA ASN A 146 -20.63 6.37 -26.80
C ASN A 146 -20.62 6.54 -25.28
N LYS A 147 -20.46 5.42 -24.54
CA LYS A 147 -20.39 5.47 -23.08
C LYS A 147 -19.18 6.28 -22.59
N ALA A 148 -18.06 6.16 -23.29
CA ALA A 148 -16.87 6.93 -22.95
C ALA A 148 -17.01 8.41 -23.26
N ASP A 149 -17.71 8.76 -24.35
CA ASP A 149 -18.08 10.13 -24.70
C ASP A 149 -18.95 10.76 -23.60
N ASP A 150 -19.98 10.04 -23.13
CA ASP A 150 -20.84 10.47 -22.01
C ASP A 150 -20.04 10.75 -20.73
N TYR A 151 -19.10 9.86 -20.39
CA TYR A 151 -18.22 10.05 -19.23
C TYR A 151 -17.24 11.19 -19.42
N TYR A 152 -16.70 11.38 -20.62
CA TYR A 152 -15.81 12.48 -20.94
C TYR A 152 -16.55 13.82 -20.83
N ALA A 153 -17.75 13.92 -21.39
CA ALA A 153 -18.60 15.11 -21.25
C ALA A 153 -18.94 15.40 -19.77
N THR A 154 -19.26 14.36 -19.00
CA THR A 154 -19.47 14.48 -17.55
C THR A 154 -18.23 15.03 -16.83
N ALA A 155 -17.04 14.60 -17.25
CA ALA A 155 -15.78 15.07 -16.66
C ALA A 155 -15.52 16.55 -16.97
N VAL A 156 -15.76 16.98 -18.21
CA VAL A 156 -15.64 18.39 -18.64
C VAL A 156 -16.61 19.28 -17.85
N GLU A 157 -17.85 18.84 -17.64
CA GLU A 157 -18.82 19.57 -16.82
C GLU A 157 -18.40 19.64 -15.35
N ALA A 158 -17.85 18.56 -14.79
CA ALA A 158 -17.30 18.56 -13.44
C ALA A 158 -16.10 19.50 -13.28
N GLU A 159 -15.21 19.59 -14.28
CA GLU A 159 -14.13 20.59 -14.32
C GLU A 159 -14.69 22.02 -14.27
N ARG A 160 -15.71 22.32 -15.10
CA ARG A 160 -16.36 23.64 -15.14
C ARG A 160 -16.98 24.02 -13.80
N ARG A 161 -17.51 23.03 -13.08
CA ARG A 161 -18.06 23.20 -11.72
C ARG A 161 -17.00 23.20 -10.62
N LYS A 162 -15.71 23.04 -10.96
CA LYS A 162 -14.58 22.89 -10.03
C LYS A 162 -14.70 21.67 -9.11
N GLU A 163 -15.44 20.65 -9.52
CA GLU A 163 -15.61 19.38 -8.81
C GLU A 163 -14.46 18.42 -9.16
N ILE A 164 -13.26 18.74 -8.70
CA ILE A 164 -12.01 18.10 -9.18
C ILE A 164 -11.98 16.60 -8.99
N LYS A 165 -12.43 16.10 -7.82
CA LYS A 165 -12.55 14.66 -7.54
C LYS A 165 -13.48 13.98 -8.55
N ALA A 166 -14.63 14.58 -8.85
CA ALA A 166 -15.60 14.03 -9.78
C ALA A 166 -15.08 14.03 -11.23
N ALA A 167 -14.38 15.09 -11.64
CA ALA A 167 -13.75 15.17 -12.96
C ALA A 167 -12.73 14.04 -13.17
N ILE A 168 -11.81 13.82 -12.21
CA ILE A 168 -10.82 12.73 -12.28
C ILE A 168 -11.49 11.36 -12.40
N ILE A 169 -12.53 11.12 -11.59
CA ILE A 169 -13.31 9.87 -11.62
C ILE A 169 -13.98 9.67 -12.99
N ALA A 170 -14.58 10.73 -13.55
CA ALA A 170 -15.29 10.64 -14.81
C ALA A 170 -14.34 10.40 -16.00
N TYR A 171 -13.17 11.06 -16.06
CA TYR A 171 -12.16 10.73 -17.07
C TYR A 171 -11.64 9.29 -16.92
N ALA A 172 -11.42 8.83 -15.68
CA ALA A 172 -10.99 7.46 -15.44
C ALA A 172 -12.05 6.44 -15.93
N LYS A 173 -13.34 6.76 -15.77
CA LYS A 173 -14.45 5.95 -16.31
C LYS A 173 -14.53 5.98 -17.83
N ALA A 174 -14.22 7.12 -18.46
CA ALA A 174 -14.14 7.22 -19.91
C ALA A 174 -13.05 6.28 -20.47
N LEU A 175 -11.89 6.24 -19.81
CA LEU A 175 -10.81 5.30 -20.15
C LEU A 175 -11.21 3.84 -19.91
N ASP A 176 -11.82 3.54 -18.76
CA ASP A 176 -12.26 2.18 -18.43
C ASP A 176 -13.29 1.64 -19.44
N ALA A 177 -14.18 2.50 -19.94
CA ALA A 177 -15.19 2.13 -20.94
C ALA A 177 -14.59 1.62 -22.26
N VAL A 178 -13.40 2.11 -22.65
CA VAL A 178 -12.73 1.73 -23.91
C VAL A 178 -11.48 0.87 -23.70
N LYS A 179 -11.22 0.36 -22.48
CA LYS A 179 -10.00 -0.42 -22.16
C LYS A 179 -9.75 -1.62 -23.09
N ALA A 180 -10.81 -2.23 -23.60
CA ALA A 180 -10.73 -3.36 -24.53
C ALA A 180 -10.18 -2.94 -25.91
N TYR A 181 -10.26 -1.65 -26.23
CA TYR A 181 -9.97 -1.05 -27.54
C TYR A 181 -8.83 0.00 -27.45
N PHE A 182 -7.95 -0.08 -26.46
CA PHE A 182 -6.85 0.89 -26.29
C PHE A 182 -5.86 0.98 -27.45
N ASN A 183 -5.77 -0.07 -28.27
CA ASN A 183 -4.94 -0.08 -29.47
C ASN A 183 -5.64 0.57 -30.68
N ASP A 184 -6.94 0.87 -30.56
CA ASP A 184 -7.70 1.53 -31.60
C ASP A 184 -7.65 3.05 -31.43
N ASN A 185 -7.73 3.78 -32.54
CA ASN A 185 -8.00 5.20 -32.47
C ASN A 185 -9.48 5.45 -32.16
N ILE A 186 -9.79 5.68 -30.88
CA ILE A 186 -11.12 6.09 -30.42
C ILE A 186 -11.21 7.62 -30.47
N THR A 187 -12.07 8.14 -31.35
CA THR A 187 -12.33 9.57 -31.47
C THR A 187 -13.72 9.93 -30.94
N ILE A 188 -13.80 11.01 -30.17
CA ILE A 188 -15.06 11.59 -29.68
C ILE A 188 -15.16 13.06 -30.09
N VAL A 189 -16.36 13.63 -30.02
CA VAL A 189 -16.59 15.05 -30.31
C VAL A 189 -16.76 15.81 -29.01
N SER A 190 -15.75 16.59 -28.63
CA SER A 190 -15.80 17.45 -27.45
C SER A 190 -15.71 18.91 -27.87
N GLU A 191 -16.64 19.74 -27.38
CA GLU A 191 -16.69 21.19 -27.67
C GLU A 191 -16.63 21.50 -29.19
N GLY A 192 -17.28 20.67 -30.01
CA GLY A 192 -17.32 20.83 -31.47
C GLY A 192 -16.05 20.39 -32.21
N LYS A 193 -15.08 19.78 -31.52
CA LYS A 193 -13.83 19.26 -32.12
C LYS A 193 -13.75 17.75 -31.95
N SER A 194 -13.31 17.07 -33.02
CA SER A 194 -12.95 15.66 -32.96
C SER A 194 -11.61 15.50 -32.25
N ILE A 195 -11.57 14.76 -31.15
CA ILE A 195 -10.36 14.50 -30.37
C ILE A 195 -10.15 13.00 -30.18
N SER A 196 -8.89 12.58 -30.04
CA SER A 196 -8.58 11.20 -29.65
C SER A 196 -8.77 11.06 -28.14
N LEU A 197 -9.72 10.22 -27.73
CA LEU A 197 -10.23 10.11 -26.36
C LEU A 197 -9.13 9.74 -25.35
N ILE A 198 -8.37 8.69 -25.64
CA ILE A 198 -7.41 8.08 -24.71
C ILE A 198 -6.32 9.07 -24.30
N PRO A 199 -5.54 9.66 -25.23
CA PRO A 199 -4.52 10.64 -24.87
C PRO A 199 -5.14 11.89 -24.23
N ALA A 200 -6.30 12.35 -24.70
CA ALA A 200 -6.96 13.52 -24.14
C ALA A 200 -7.37 13.32 -22.67
N ALA A 201 -8.01 12.20 -22.33
CA ALA A 201 -8.40 11.89 -20.96
C ALA A 201 -7.18 11.65 -20.05
N HIS A 202 -6.12 10.98 -20.56
CA HIS A 202 -4.86 10.84 -19.83
C HIS A 202 -4.24 12.19 -19.47
N THR A 203 -4.10 13.07 -20.45
CA THR A 203 -3.55 14.42 -20.25
C THR A 203 -4.39 15.21 -19.26
N LYS A 204 -5.73 15.17 -19.39
CA LYS A 204 -6.62 15.86 -18.45
C LYS A 204 -6.45 15.39 -17.01
N ILE A 205 -6.38 14.09 -16.76
CA ILE A 205 -6.17 13.59 -15.39
C ILE A 205 -4.79 14.01 -14.87
N TYR A 206 -3.74 13.89 -15.70
CA TYR A 206 -2.40 14.31 -15.34
C TYR A 206 -2.34 15.81 -14.98
N ASP A 207 -2.97 16.66 -15.79
CA ASP A 207 -3.01 18.11 -15.61
C ASP A 207 -3.77 18.47 -14.33
N LEU A 208 -4.93 17.86 -14.09
CA LEU A 208 -5.69 18.06 -12.86
C LEU A 208 -4.89 17.67 -11.62
N LEU A 209 -4.25 16.50 -11.63
CA LEU A 209 -3.46 16.02 -10.50
C LEU A 209 -2.24 16.91 -10.21
N ASN A 210 -1.57 17.43 -11.24
CA ASN A 210 -0.37 18.27 -11.08
C ASN A 210 -0.68 19.76 -10.84
N SER A 211 -1.91 20.19 -11.16
CA SER A 211 -2.40 21.54 -10.85
C SER A 211 -2.82 21.70 -9.39
N ILE A 212 -2.94 20.59 -8.64
CA ILE A 212 -3.22 20.60 -7.20
C ILE A 212 -1.95 20.91 -6.43
N ASP A 213 -1.98 22.03 -5.71
CA ASP A 213 -0.96 22.42 -4.75
C ASP A 213 -1.35 21.98 -3.33
N ILE A 214 -0.39 21.40 -2.62
CA ILE A 214 -0.51 21.05 -1.22
C ILE A 214 0.53 21.88 -0.47
N ALA A 215 0.07 22.78 0.41
CA ALA A 215 0.92 23.63 1.22
C ALA A 215 0.71 23.30 2.70
N PRO A 216 1.77 22.95 3.46
CA PRO A 216 1.60 22.69 4.89
C PRO A 216 1.21 23.97 5.64
N LEU A 217 0.53 23.82 6.78
CA LEU A 217 0.23 24.98 7.65
C LEU A 217 1.51 25.60 8.22
N GLN A 218 2.49 24.76 8.54
CA GLN A 218 3.84 25.14 8.95
C GLN A 218 4.84 24.19 8.27
N ASN A 219 5.96 24.72 7.75
CA ASN A 219 7.00 23.89 7.13
C ASN A 219 7.77 23.05 8.17
N SER A 220 7.92 23.58 9.38
CA SER A 220 8.53 22.89 10.49
C SER A 220 7.82 23.21 11.81
N ILE A 221 7.82 22.24 12.72
CA ILE A 221 7.26 22.34 14.06
C ILE A 221 8.33 21.92 15.06
N ILE A 222 8.67 22.80 15.99
CA ILE A 222 9.61 22.50 17.07
C ILE A 222 8.81 22.09 18.31
N CYS A 223 9.12 20.93 18.88
CA CYS A 223 8.44 20.43 20.07
C CYS A 223 9.39 19.65 20.99
N ASN A 224 9.07 19.62 22.28
CA ASN A 224 9.81 18.80 23.24
C ASN A 224 9.30 17.35 23.26
N ILE A 225 10.17 16.42 23.64
CA ILE A 225 9.77 15.03 23.91
C ILE A 225 8.59 15.01 24.90
N GLY A 226 7.58 14.18 24.60
CA GLY A 226 6.35 14.06 25.36
C GLY A 226 5.36 15.21 25.20
N ASP A 227 5.65 16.23 24.38
CA ASP A 227 4.62 17.19 23.98
C ASP A 227 3.71 16.61 22.90
N GLY A 228 2.50 17.15 22.81
CA GLY A 228 1.59 16.94 21.70
C GLY A 228 1.65 18.08 20.70
N ILE A 229 1.33 17.80 19.45
CA ILE A 229 1.18 18.78 18.37
C ILE A 229 -0.30 18.96 18.10
N SER A 230 -0.75 20.22 18.10
CA SER A 230 -2.16 20.57 17.95
C SER A 230 -2.58 20.62 16.47
N GLU A 231 -3.88 20.48 16.24
CA GLU A 231 -4.50 20.61 14.91
C GLU A 231 -4.33 22.02 14.30
N LYS A 232 -4.01 23.02 15.13
CA LYS A 232 -3.77 24.39 14.63
C LYS A 232 -2.46 24.50 13.86
N ASP A 233 -1.49 23.66 14.23
CA ASP A 233 -0.12 23.72 13.71
C ASP A 233 0.11 22.66 12.64
N LEU A 234 -0.52 21.49 12.80
CA LEU A 234 -0.30 20.32 11.95
C LEU A 234 -1.46 20.05 10.99
N GLY A 235 -1.17 20.29 9.71
CA GLY A 235 -2.13 20.14 8.63
C GLY A 235 -1.60 20.68 7.32
N CYS A 236 -2.46 20.72 6.30
CA CYS A 236 -2.14 21.37 5.04
C CYS A 236 -3.37 22.05 4.43
N LYS A 237 -3.11 22.95 3.48
CA LYS A 237 -4.10 23.56 2.61
C LYS A 237 -3.89 23.04 1.19
N VAL A 238 -4.97 22.62 0.57
CA VAL A 238 -5.03 22.07 -0.78
C VAL A 238 -5.76 23.07 -1.68
N THR A 239 -5.10 23.48 -2.75
CA THR A 239 -5.63 24.47 -3.70
C THR A 239 -5.36 24.05 -5.13
N MET A 240 -6.16 24.54 -6.07
CA MET A 240 -5.88 24.46 -7.50
C MET A 240 -5.96 25.87 -8.07
N HIS A 241 -4.87 26.36 -8.67
CA HIS A 241 -4.76 27.74 -9.15
C HIS A 241 -5.16 28.81 -8.12
N GLY A 242 -4.80 28.58 -6.84
CA GLY A 242 -5.09 29.49 -5.71
C GLY A 242 -6.46 29.29 -5.05
N GLU A 243 -7.40 28.59 -5.69
CA GLU A 243 -8.73 28.31 -5.16
C GLU A 243 -8.74 27.05 -4.27
N PRO A 244 -9.45 27.05 -3.12
CA PRO A 244 -9.53 25.87 -2.26
C PRO A 244 -10.33 24.74 -2.88
N ILE A 245 -9.88 23.49 -2.68
CA ILE A 245 -10.60 22.29 -3.13
C ILE A 245 -11.25 21.62 -1.92
N ALA A 246 -12.58 21.52 -1.91
CA ALA A 246 -13.32 20.86 -0.84
C ALA A 246 -13.49 19.36 -1.07
N GLN A 247 -13.69 18.60 0.02
CA GLN A 247 -13.99 17.16 0.00
C GLN A 247 -12.97 16.32 -0.80
N PHE A 248 -11.71 16.76 -0.81
CA PHE A 248 -10.65 16.13 -1.57
C PHE A 248 -9.78 15.25 -0.65
N PRO A 249 -9.55 13.98 -0.99
CA PRO A 249 -8.87 13.04 -0.11
C PRO A 249 -7.35 13.20 -0.17
N ILE A 250 -6.73 13.32 1.01
CA ILE A 250 -5.30 13.47 1.22
C ILE A 250 -4.82 12.36 2.14
N ALA A 251 -3.86 11.59 1.65
CA ALA A 251 -3.15 10.59 2.41
C ALA A 251 -2.12 11.27 3.31
N VAL A 252 -2.13 10.88 4.59
CA VAL A 252 -1.21 11.38 5.61
C VAL A 252 -0.34 10.23 6.09
N ASN A 253 0.97 10.43 6.04
CA ASN A 253 1.95 9.48 6.56
C ASN A 253 2.83 10.17 7.59
N TYR A 254 2.99 9.54 8.75
CA TYR A 254 3.86 10.00 9.82
C TYR A 254 5.00 9.00 9.99
N SER A 255 6.25 9.49 9.91
CA SER A 255 7.43 8.63 9.79
C SER A 255 7.71 7.73 11.00
N GLU A 256 7.19 8.06 12.19
CA GLU A 256 7.46 7.29 13.40
C GLU A 256 6.49 6.13 13.59
N ARG A 257 5.20 6.31 13.26
CA ARG A 257 4.17 5.28 13.41
C ARG A 257 2.99 5.52 12.49
N ALA A 258 2.25 4.46 12.21
CA ALA A 258 0.94 4.58 11.60
C ALA A 258 0.02 5.45 12.47
N ILE A 259 -0.65 6.39 11.82
CA ILE A 259 -1.73 7.17 12.41
C ILE A 259 -3.06 6.45 12.15
N SER A 260 -4.01 6.61 13.08
CA SER A 260 -5.33 5.95 13.00
C SER A 260 -6.13 6.33 11.75
N THR A 261 -5.88 7.52 11.20
CA THR A 261 -6.57 8.04 10.03
C THR A 261 -5.54 8.40 8.98
N THR A 262 -5.33 7.49 8.03
CA THR A 262 -4.34 7.65 6.95
C THR A 262 -4.86 8.43 5.76
N SER A 263 -6.18 8.68 5.68
CA SER A 263 -6.83 9.43 4.61
C SER A 263 -7.82 10.43 5.20
N LEU A 264 -7.61 11.72 4.93
CA LEU A 264 -8.43 12.83 5.41
C LEU A 264 -9.05 13.57 4.21
N HIS A 265 -10.24 14.12 4.38
CA HIS A 265 -10.89 14.93 3.37
C HIS A 265 -10.77 16.41 3.71
N THR A 266 -10.46 17.24 2.72
CA THR A 266 -10.41 18.69 2.90
C THR A 266 -11.78 19.28 3.25
N ASP A 267 -11.78 20.29 4.12
CA ASP A 267 -12.97 21.09 4.40
C ASP A 267 -13.32 22.06 3.25
N ASN A 268 -14.37 22.88 3.41
CA ASN A 268 -14.80 23.87 2.42
C ASN A 268 -13.76 24.98 2.15
N LYS A 269 -12.71 25.09 2.98
CA LYS A 269 -11.58 26.03 2.81
C LYS A 269 -10.34 25.33 2.27
N GLY A 270 -10.46 24.07 1.85
CA GLY A 270 -9.37 23.26 1.34
C GLY A 270 -8.39 22.81 2.41
N LYS A 271 -8.76 22.83 3.69
CA LYS A 271 -7.85 22.50 4.79
C LYS A 271 -8.07 21.09 5.32
N ILE A 272 -6.98 20.46 5.72
CA ILE A 272 -6.97 19.31 6.62
C ILE A 272 -6.10 19.64 7.82
N ALA A 273 -6.47 19.11 8.97
CA ALA A 273 -5.73 19.29 10.22
C ALA A 273 -5.91 18.04 11.08
N PHE A 274 -4.90 17.71 11.88
CA PHE A 274 -4.96 16.62 12.84
C PHE A 274 -3.92 16.83 13.95
N SER A 275 -4.10 16.14 15.06
CA SER A 275 -3.21 16.27 16.22
C SER A 275 -2.37 15.02 16.42
N ILE A 276 -1.16 15.23 16.94
CA ILE A 276 -0.33 14.14 17.46
C ILE A 276 -0.33 14.28 18.97
N PRO A 277 -0.95 13.35 19.74
CA PRO A 277 -1.11 13.53 21.18
C PRO A 277 0.21 13.60 21.94
N TYR A 278 1.20 12.80 21.53
CA TYR A 278 2.50 12.70 22.18
C TYR A 278 3.58 12.34 21.17
N ILE A 279 4.68 13.09 21.21
CA ILE A 279 5.93 12.81 20.51
C ILE A 279 6.81 11.92 21.38
N ARG A 280 7.11 10.72 20.88
CA ARG A 280 7.81 9.68 21.64
C ARG A 280 9.10 9.19 21.00
N SER A 281 9.44 9.66 19.81
CA SER A 281 10.64 9.17 19.13
C SER A 281 11.90 9.62 19.86
N LYS A 282 12.92 8.77 19.72
CA LYS A 282 14.29 9.07 20.13
C LYS A 282 15.07 9.81 19.04
N LYS A 283 14.51 9.89 17.82
CA LYS A 283 15.12 10.61 16.70
C LYS A 283 14.99 12.12 16.94
N PRO A 284 15.98 12.92 16.52
CA PRO A 284 15.92 14.38 16.62
C PRO A 284 14.91 14.98 15.63
N THR A 285 14.54 14.24 14.58
CA THR A 285 13.57 14.69 13.59
C THR A 285 12.62 13.56 13.18
N GLU A 286 11.40 13.96 12.87
CA GLU A 286 10.36 13.14 12.24
C GLU A 286 9.73 13.93 11.10
N THR A 287 8.94 13.27 10.26
CA THR A 287 8.24 13.94 9.16
C THR A 287 6.79 13.52 9.10
N VAL A 288 5.93 14.48 8.76
CA VAL A 288 4.56 14.23 8.32
C VAL A 288 4.49 14.58 6.84
N THR A 289 4.06 13.61 6.04
CA THR A 289 3.94 13.75 4.59
C THR A 289 2.48 13.74 4.18
N PHE A 290 2.09 14.70 3.35
CA PHE A 290 0.76 14.84 2.77
C PHE A 290 0.83 14.60 1.26
N ASN A 291 0.01 13.67 0.78
CA ASN A 291 -0.06 13.29 -0.63
C ASN A 291 -1.52 13.18 -1.07
N ILE A 292 -1.81 13.35 -2.35
CA ILE A 292 -3.14 13.02 -2.87
C ILE A 292 -3.42 11.52 -2.66
N ASP A 293 -4.56 11.19 -2.04
CA ASP A 293 -4.98 9.80 -1.88
C ASP A 293 -5.72 9.30 -3.14
N LYS A 294 -4.92 8.95 -4.16
CA LYS A 294 -5.43 8.48 -5.46
C LYS A 294 -6.25 7.20 -5.32
N ASN A 295 -5.91 6.34 -4.36
CA ASN A 295 -6.65 5.11 -4.11
C ASN A 295 -8.04 5.43 -3.57
N ALA A 296 -8.17 6.37 -2.62
CA ALA A 296 -9.47 6.81 -2.12
C ALA A 296 -10.35 7.44 -3.22
N ILE A 297 -9.77 8.24 -4.13
CA ILE A 297 -10.50 8.79 -5.30
C ILE A 297 -11.11 7.66 -6.14
N LEU A 298 -10.36 6.58 -6.37
CA LEU A 298 -10.75 5.54 -7.32
C LEU A 298 -11.48 4.36 -6.70
N LEU A 299 -11.38 4.13 -5.39
CA LEU A 299 -12.12 3.07 -4.71
C LEU A 299 -13.63 3.23 -4.93
N GLU A 300 -14.10 4.48 -4.89
CA GLU A 300 -15.49 4.88 -5.08
C GLU A 300 -15.98 4.75 -6.55
N SER A 301 -15.07 4.58 -7.50
CA SER A 301 -15.37 4.73 -8.93
C SER A 301 -15.71 3.44 -9.69
N ALA A 302 -15.51 2.26 -9.08
CA ALA A 302 -15.62 0.94 -9.71
C ALA A 302 -14.74 0.73 -10.97
N VAL A 303 -13.78 1.63 -11.23
CA VAL A 303 -12.84 1.58 -12.36
C VAL A 303 -11.91 0.36 -12.26
N ASP A 304 -11.53 -0.21 -13.40
CA ASP A 304 -10.63 -1.37 -13.50
C ASP A 304 -9.25 -1.17 -12.84
N PHE A 305 -8.68 -2.28 -12.36
CA PHE A 305 -7.37 -2.31 -11.72
C PHE A 305 -6.25 -1.71 -12.59
N THR A 306 -6.31 -1.88 -13.91
CA THR A 306 -5.28 -1.40 -14.84
C THR A 306 -5.20 0.13 -14.85
N ILE A 307 -6.36 0.79 -14.91
CA ILE A 307 -6.47 2.24 -14.87
C ILE A 307 -6.10 2.77 -13.49
N ARG A 308 -6.52 2.07 -12.42
CA ARG A 308 -6.10 2.40 -11.05
C ARG A 308 -4.60 2.34 -10.87
N ARG A 309 -3.96 1.27 -11.36
CA ARG A 309 -2.50 1.10 -11.25
C ARG A 309 -1.74 2.21 -11.95
N TRP A 310 -2.20 2.60 -13.15
CA TRP A 310 -1.62 3.73 -13.89
C TRP A 310 -1.76 5.05 -13.11
N LEU A 311 -2.97 5.36 -12.62
CA LEU A 311 -3.23 6.58 -11.85
C LEU A 311 -2.39 6.64 -10.57
N SER A 312 -2.32 5.55 -9.83
CA SER A 312 -1.51 5.49 -8.60
C SER A 312 -0.02 5.71 -8.87
N ALA A 313 0.48 5.37 -10.06
CA ALA A 313 1.87 5.60 -10.47
C ALA A 313 2.15 7.02 -10.99
N THR A 314 1.13 7.83 -11.28
CA THR A 314 1.32 9.22 -11.74
C THR A 314 1.99 10.05 -10.64
N PRO A 315 3.11 10.76 -10.88
CA PRO A 315 3.71 11.61 -9.86
C PRO A 315 2.77 12.78 -9.51
N THR A 316 2.76 13.17 -8.24
CA THR A 316 1.97 14.30 -7.73
C THR A 316 2.77 15.09 -6.73
N LYS A 317 2.42 16.36 -6.55
CA LYS A 317 3.03 17.20 -5.51
C LYS A 317 2.77 16.60 -4.12
N THR A 318 3.76 16.75 -3.25
CA THR A 318 3.78 16.26 -1.88
C THR A 318 4.18 17.43 -0.97
N ALA A 319 3.52 17.56 0.17
CA ALA A 319 3.95 18.47 1.22
C ALA A 319 4.57 17.67 2.37
N ILE A 320 5.64 18.21 2.94
CA ILE A 320 6.34 17.62 4.08
C ILE A 320 6.39 18.66 5.19
N VAL A 321 6.05 18.24 6.40
CA VAL A 321 6.26 18.99 7.63
C VAL A 321 7.35 18.30 8.41
N GLU A 322 8.41 19.04 8.71
CA GLU A 322 9.50 18.57 9.56
C GLU A 322 9.14 18.78 11.04
N ILE A 323 9.20 17.74 11.84
CA ILE A 323 9.01 17.83 13.29
C ILE A 323 10.40 17.76 13.91
N ILE A 324 10.84 18.86 14.51
CA ILE A 324 12.14 18.99 15.18
C ILE A 324 11.92 18.73 16.67
N ILE A 325 12.51 17.64 17.16
CA ILE A 325 12.31 17.12 18.50
C ILE A 325 13.47 17.54 19.39
N GLN A 326 13.14 18.31 20.42
CA GLN A 326 14.08 18.80 21.41
C GLN A 326 13.93 18.07 22.74
N LYS A 327 15.02 18.02 23.51
CA LYS A 327 14.99 17.55 24.89
C LYS A 327 14.52 18.71 25.77
N PRO A 328 13.57 18.49 26.69
CA PRO A 328 13.09 19.54 27.57
C PRO A 328 14.20 20.07 28.47
N ASN A 329 14.18 21.37 28.74
CA ASN A 329 15.05 21.99 29.73
C ASN A 329 14.52 21.68 31.14
N ILE A 330 15.38 21.20 32.04
CA ILE A 330 14.96 20.69 33.35
C ILE A 330 15.54 21.55 34.47
N TYR A 331 14.69 22.11 35.33
CA TYR A 331 15.12 22.74 36.57
C TYR A 331 15.15 21.72 37.71
N ILE A 332 16.22 21.72 38.52
CA ILE A 332 16.38 20.77 39.64
C ILE A 332 16.39 21.51 40.98
N THR A 333 15.36 21.26 41.78
CA THR A 333 15.21 21.68 43.17
C THR A 333 15.48 20.50 44.11
N SER A 334 16.21 20.76 45.20
CA SER A 334 16.57 19.72 46.16
C SER A 334 16.64 20.27 47.59
N ASP A 335 15.98 19.59 48.53
CA ASP A 335 16.15 19.76 49.99
C ASP A 335 16.66 18.44 50.56
N GLU A 336 17.98 18.32 50.70
CA GLU A 336 18.66 17.12 51.21
C GLU A 336 19.21 17.40 52.60
N ARG A 337 18.76 16.63 53.59
CA ARG A 337 19.20 16.74 54.98
C ARG A 337 19.79 15.43 55.48
N ASN A 338 20.93 15.53 56.14
CA ASN A 338 21.48 14.46 56.96
C ASN A 338 21.06 14.74 58.41
N PHE A 339 20.06 14.00 58.88
CA PHE A 339 19.30 14.30 60.08
C PHE A 339 18.66 15.69 59.94
N ASP A 340 19.00 16.62 60.82
CA ASP A 340 18.49 18.00 60.75
C ASP A 340 19.47 18.99 60.07
N VAL A 341 20.61 18.49 59.58
CA VAL A 341 21.64 19.33 58.95
C VAL A 341 21.53 19.26 57.43
N PRO A 342 21.40 20.39 56.71
CA PRO A 342 21.46 20.43 55.26
C PRO A 342 22.78 19.83 54.73
N VAL A 343 22.69 19.02 53.67
CA VAL A 343 23.87 18.47 53.01
C VAL A 343 24.45 19.54 52.07
N THR A 344 25.71 19.94 52.28
CA THR A 344 26.36 21.01 51.50
C THR A 344 26.61 20.65 50.04
N GLN A 345 26.79 19.36 49.74
CA GLN A 345 26.85 18.82 48.39
C GLN A 345 25.63 17.92 48.19
N ASN A 346 24.52 18.50 47.73
CA ASN A 346 23.28 17.77 47.42
C ASN A 346 23.59 16.57 46.52
N ASN A 347 23.69 15.38 47.11
CA ASN A 347 24.21 14.17 46.48
C ASN A 347 23.28 13.71 45.36
N LEU A 348 21.97 13.73 45.63
CA LEU A 348 20.96 13.31 44.66
C LEU A 348 20.80 14.34 43.55
N LYS A 349 20.75 15.63 43.88
CA LYS A 349 20.72 16.71 42.86
C LYS A 349 21.89 16.58 41.89
N THR A 350 23.09 16.38 42.41
CA THR A 350 24.30 16.26 41.60
C THR A 350 24.25 15.01 40.72
N ALA A 351 23.81 13.87 41.26
CA ALA A 351 23.63 12.65 40.47
C ALA A 351 22.66 12.83 39.30
N PHE A 352 21.46 13.37 39.55
CA PHE A 352 20.49 13.64 38.49
C PHE A 352 21.01 14.64 37.46
N HIS A 353 21.66 15.72 37.91
CA HIS A 353 22.29 16.70 37.02
C HIS A 353 23.31 16.02 36.08
N THR A 354 24.22 15.22 36.62
CA THR A 354 25.24 14.52 35.84
C THR A 354 24.64 13.58 34.80
N PHE A 355 23.64 12.78 35.17
CA PHE A 355 22.99 11.86 34.23
C PHE A 355 22.21 12.60 33.13
N LEU A 356 21.49 13.66 33.48
CA LEU A 356 20.76 14.49 32.52
C LEU A 356 21.69 15.14 31.48
N VAL A 357 22.77 15.78 31.93
CA VAL A 357 23.75 16.39 31.03
C VAL A 357 24.46 15.34 30.18
N LYS A 358 24.82 14.19 30.76
CA LYS A 358 25.43 13.07 30.03
C LYS A 358 24.54 12.60 28.86
N ASP A 359 23.23 12.57 29.06
CA ASP A 359 22.28 12.20 28.02
C ASP A 359 21.81 13.41 27.20
N GLY A 360 22.49 14.56 27.27
CA GLY A 360 22.26 15.72 26.41
C GLY A 360 21.00 16.54 26.74
N TYR A 361 20.49 16.45 27.96
CA TYR A 361 19.47 17.40 28.46
C TYR A 361 20.14 18.68 28.94
N SER A 362 19.46 19.81 28.76
CA SER A 362 19.83 21.07 29.37
C SER A 362 19.24 21.16 30.78
N VAL A 363 20.01 21.74 31.71
CA VAL A 363 19.57 22.02 33.08
C VAL A 363 19.41 23.52 33.25
N ALA A 364 18.19 23.95 33.56
CA ALA A 364 17.84 25.36 33.72
C ALA A 364 18.44 25.95 35.00
N GLN A 365 18.72 27.26 35.00
CA GLN A 365 19.17 27.99 36.18
C GLN A 365 18.00 28.52 37.04
N SER A 366 16.84 28.70 36.41
CA SER A 366 15.62 29.20 37.03
C SER A 366 14.43 28.27 36.73
N PRO A 367 13.37 28.26 37.56
CA PRO A 367 12.11 27.59 37.24
C PRO A 367 11.43 28.14 35.98
N GLU A 368 11.59 29.44 35.70
CA GLU A 368 10.90 30.14 34.61
C GLU A 368 11.42 29.72 33.23
N ASP A 369 12.69 29.34 33.15
CA ASP A 369 13.36 28.91 31.91
C ASP A 369 13.20 27.40 31.63
N ALA A 370 12.43 26.68 32.46
CA ALA A 370 12.36 25.23 32.45
C ALA A 370 11.02 24.70 31.90
N ASP A 371 11.12 23.66 31.07
CA ASP A 371 9.97 22.89 30.61
C ASP A 371 9.46 21.94 31.70
N CYS A 372 10.40 21.43 32.50
CA CYS A 372 10.16 20.47 33.56
C CYS A 372 10.84 20.90 34.86
N ILE A 373 10.19 20.64 36.00
CA ILE A 373 10.74 20.85 37.34
C ILE A 373 10.88 19.51 38.03
N LEU A 374 12.12 19.15 38.36
CA LEU A 374 12.47 18.01 39.20
C LEU A 374 12.63 18.48 40.65
N ASN A 375 11.81 17.96 41.54
CA ASN A 375 11.86 18.24 42.97
C ASN A 375 12.31 16.99 43.73
N ILE A 376 13.33 17.15 44.56
CA ILE A 376 13.93 16.10 45.39
C ILE A 376 13.83 16.54 46.84
N LYS A 377 13.21 15.72 47.69
CA LYS A 377 13.21 15.89 49.14
C LYS A 377 13.81 14.65 49.78
N ALA A 378 14.87 14.82 50.56
CA ALA A 378 15.56 13.69 51.15
C ALA A 378 15.96 14.00 52.60
N ARG A 379 15.70 13.06 53.51
CA ARG A 379 16.04 13.21 54.93
C ARG A 379 16.47 11.88 55.53
N THR A 380 17.62 11.85 56.19
CA THR A 380 18.03 10.70 57.00
C THR A 380 17.46 10.81 58.41
N MET A 381 17.18 9.66 59.02
CA MET A 381 16.79 9.52 60.42
C MET A 381 17.64 8.43 61.08
N GLN A 382 17.86 8.54 62.38
CA GLN A 382 18.58 7.50 63.12
C GLN A 382 17.65 6.30 63.29
N LYS A 383 18.13 5.11 62.90
CA LYS A 383 17.35 3.88 62.98
C LYS A 383 17.78 3.01 64.15
N SER A 384 19.08 2.82 64.33
CA SER A 384 19.61 2.02 65.44
C SER A 384 21.11 2.28 65.69
N PHE A 385 21.59 1.81 66.83
CA PHE A 385 23.00 1.67 67.16
C PHE A 385 23.22 0.28 67.76
N GLY A 386 24.25 -0.44 67.28
CA GLY A 386 24.55 -1.79 67.75
C GLY A 386 25.89 -2.29 67.21
N ASN A 387 26.57 -3.17 67.95
CA ASN A 387 27.91 -3.69 67.61
C ASN A 387 28.93 -2.60 67.25
N GLY A 388 28.85 -1.42 67.90
CA GLY A 388 29.74 -0.28 67.64
C GLY A 388 29.47 0.49 66.34
N MET A 389 28.38 0.18 65.62
CA MET A 389 28.00 0.86 64.37
C MET A 389 26.66 1.59 64.50
N TYR A 390 26.57 2.76 63.87
CA TYR A 390 25.34 3.52 63.71
C TYR A 390 24.66 3.15 62.41
N THR A 391 23.34 2.98 62.45
CA THR A 391 22.50 2.80 61.25
C THR A 391 21.60 4.02 61.06
N ALA A 392 21.73 4.66 59.90
CA ALA A 392 20.81 5.70 59.44
C ALA A 392 19.88 5.14 58.36
N ALA A 393 18.67 5.70 58.26
CA ALA A 393 17.70 5.38 57.22
C ALA A 393 17.33 6.65 56.46
N LEU A 394 17.48 6.64 55.14
CA LEU A 394 17.13 7.75 54.26
C LEU A 394 15.76 7.52 53.63
N ASN A 395 14.91 8.54 53.71
CA ASN A 395 13.67 8.63 52.95
C ASN A 395 13.84 9.68 51.85
N VAL A 396 13.44 9.35 50.62
CA VAL A 396 13.56 10.20 49.44
C VAL A 396 12.20 10.31 48.74
N GLN A 397 11.79 11.52 48.42
CA GLN A 397 10.67 11.81 47.52
C GLN A 397 11.20 12.53 46.29
N ILE A 398 10.85 12.02 45.11
CA ILE A 398 11.25 12.54 43.82
C ILE A 398 9.98 12.81 43.01
N THR A 399 9.82 14.03 42.53
CA THR A 399 8.67 14.42 41.72
C THR A 399 9.14 15.20 40.50
N LEU A 400 8.71 14.79 39.30
CA LEU A 400 8.90 15.55 38.06
C LEU A 400 7.56 16.11 37.63
N SER A 401 7.49 17.42 37.42
CA SER A 401 6.32 18.10 36.87
C SER A 401 6.65 18.78 35.54
N LYS A 402 5.74 18.67 34.58
CA LYS A 402 5.81 19.33 33.27
C LYS A 402 4.55 20.18 33.11
N LYS A 403 4.71 21.48 32.82
CA LYS A 403 3.57 22.43 32.69
C LYS A 403 2.57 22.34 33.87
N GLY A 404 3.08 22.21 35.10
CA GLY A 404 2.28 22.11 36.34
C GLY A 404 1.68 20.73 36.64
N LYS A 405 1.75 19.76 35.72
CA LYS A 405 1.26 18.39 35.93
C LYS A 405 2.39 17.46 36.35
N ILE A 406 2.19 16.67 37.41
CA ILE A 406 3.15 15.64 37.83
C ILE A 406 3.14 14.50 36.81
N ILE A 407 4.29 14.25 36.19
CA ILE A 407 4.50 13.17 35.21
C ILE A 407 5.31 12.00 35.81
N TYR A 408 6.02 12.23 36.91
CA TYR A 408 6.74 11.20 37.67
C TYR A 408 6.66 11.48 39.17
N ASN A 409 6.41 10.44 39.97
CA ASN A 409 6.43 10.51 41.42
C ASN A 409 6.95 9.20 42.00
N ARG A 410 7.98 9.28 42.85
CA ARG A 410 8.55 8.15 43.58
C ARG A 410 8.90 8.52 45.00
N ASN A 411 8.52 7.62 45.90
CA ASN A 411 8.94 7.63 47.29
C ASN A 411 9.78 6.38 47.54
N LEU A 412 10.97 6.58 48.09
CA LEU A 412 11.86 5.54 48.55
C LEU A 412 11.99 5.68 50.05
N GLY A 413 11.70 4.60 50.76
CA GLY A 413 11.80 4.54 52.21
C GLY A 413 12.96 3.68 52.66
N GLU A 414 13.48 4.01 53.83
CA GLU A 414 14.39 3.15 54.59
C GLU A 414 15.70 2.73 53.89
N ILE A 415 16.26 3.56 53.02
CA ILE A 415 17.58 3.26 52.44
C ILE A 415 18.62 3.31 53.56
N LYS A 416 19.22 2.17 53.90
CA LYS A 416 20.10 2.04 55.08
C LYS A 416 21.54 2.42 54.74
N GLY A 417 22.17 3.14 55.67
CA GLY A 417 23.61 3.35 55.70
C GLY A 417 24.17 2.99 57.06
N VAL A 418 25.28 2.28 57.11
CA VAL A 418 25.90 1.77 58.35
C VAL A 418 27.35 2.22 58.42
N GLN A 419 27.73 2.94 59.47
CA GLN A 419 29.08 3.47 59.67
C GLN A 419 29.40 3.71 61.15
N LEU A 420 30.67 4.04 61.42
CA LEU A 420 31.19 4.29 62.78
C LEU A 420 30.64 5.55 63.45
N THR A 421 30.09 6.50 62.68
CA THR A 421 29.49 7.74 63.21
C THR A 421 28.11 7.98 62.60
N PRO A 422 27.18 8.66 63.31
CA PRO A 422 25.86 8.98 62.78
C PRO A 422 25.94 9.75 61.45
N LYS A 423 26.81 10.77 61.39
CA LYS A 423 27.02 11.58 60.18
C LYS A 423 27.44 10.73 58.99
N GLN A 424 28.43 9.87 59.16
CA GLN A 424 28.90 8.98 58.09
C GLN A 424 27.86 7.92 57.72
N ALA A 425 27.07 7.42 58.68
CA ALA A 425 26.00 6.47 58.40
C ALA A 425 24.93 7.09 57.51
N GLY A 426 24.57 8.35 57.77
CA GLY A 426 23.69 9.11 56.89
C GLY A 426 24.28 9.35 55.50
N LEU A 427 25.56 9.69 55.39
CA LEU A 427 26.23 9.85 54.09
C LEU A 427 26.29 8.53 53.31
N GLU A 428 26.50 7.40 53.99
CA GLU A 428 26.48 6.08 53.36
C GLU A 428 25.09 5.73 52.80
N ALA A 429 24.01 6.12 53.51
CA ALA A 429 22.64 5.97 53.01
C ALA A 429 22.40 6.81 51.73
N TYR A 430 22.97 8.02 51.66
CA TYR A 430 22.93 8.85 50.44
C TYR A 430 23.70 8.22 49.29
N LYS A 431 24.87 7.60 49.53
CA LYS A 431 25.62 6.89 48.47
C LYS A 431 24.80 5.74 47.88
N GLU A 432 24.13 4.96 48.73
CA GLU A 432 23.27 3.87 48.27
C GLU A 432 22.06 4.41 47.48
N ALA A 433 21.51 5.55 47.88
CA ALA A 433 20.44 6.21 47.12
C ALA A 433 20.91 6.72 45.75
N VAL A 434 22.12 7.27 45.65
CA VAL A 434 22.74 7.65 44.36
C VAL A 434 22.90 6.42 43.45
N ARG A 435 23.30 5.28 44.00
CA ARG A 435 23.35 4.01 43.25
C ARG A 435 21.97 3.61 42.70
N GLN A 436 20.90 3.83 43.46
CA GLN A 436 19.54 3.59 42.97
C GLN A 436 19.12 4.57 41.87
N VAL A 437 19.60 5.82 41.91
CA VAL A 437 19.41 6.78 40.81
C VAL A 437 19.99 6.21 39.52
N GLU A 438 21.24 5.77 39.57
CA GLU A 438 21.96 5.21 38.42
C GLU A 438 21.29 3.95 37.85
N VAL A 439 20.97 2.98 38.71
CA VAL A 439 20.49 1.66 38.26
C VAL A 439 19.04 1.69 37.80
N ARG A 440 18.22 2.60 38.36
CA ARG A 440 16.76 2.52 38.21
C ARG A 440 16.07 3.86 38.05
N LEU A 441 16.20 4.78 39.01
CA LEU A 441 15.29 5.94 39.10
C LEU A 441 15.46 6.88 37.92
N TYR A 442 16.69 7.05 37.44
CA TYR A 442 16.97 7.87 36.28
C TYR A 442 16.29 7.31 35.01
N ARG A 443 16.34 6.00 34.79
CA ARG A 443 15.64 5.36 33.67
C ARG A 443 14.12 5.54 33.76
N GLU A 444 13.54 5.37 34.95
CA GLU A 444 12.11 5.61 35.15
C GLU A 444 11.72 7.07 34.90
N LEU A 445 12.57 8.01 35.31
CA LEU A 445 12.39 9.45 35.07
C LEU A 445 12.44 9.74 33.56
N GLN A 446 13.37 9.14 32.82
CA GLN A 446 13.42 9.26 31.36
C GLN A 446 12.15 8.73 30.70
N GLU A 447 11.70 7.53 31.07
CA GLU A 447 10.46 6.95 30.53
C GLU A 447 9.24 7.85 30.78
N ALA A 448 9.22 8.59 31.89
CA ALA A 448 8.15 9.54 32.18
C ALA A 448 8.18 10.78 31.29
N LEU A 449 9.35 11.20 30.79
CA LEU A 449 9.46 12.32 29.83
C LEU A 449 8.86 11.98 28.45
N TYR A 450 8.77 10.69 28.09
CA TYR A 450 8.16 10.22 26.85
C TYR A 450 6.63 9.98 26.95
N LYS A 451 6.04 10.18 28.13
CA LYS A 451 4.60 9.95 28.39
C LYS A 451 3.88 11.27 28.51
#